data_AF-A0A8H2Y293-F1
#
_entry.id   AF-A0A8H2Y293-F1
#
_cell.length_a   1.000
_cell.length_b   1.000
_cell.length_c   1.000
_cell.angle_alpha   90.00
_cell.angle_beta   90.00
_cell.angle_gamma   90.00
#
_symmetry.space_group_name_H-M   'P 1'
#
loop_
_entity.id
_entity.type
_entity.pdbx_description
1 polymer ?
#
loop_
_entity_poly.entity_id
_entity_poly.type
_entity_poly.pdbx_seq_one_letter_code
_entity_poly.pdbx_strand_id
1 'polypeptide(L)'
;MNPVGDMLKVAIEPAPFIDNPRLWEGLPSQTNRYDDVFAGPRAARTMMPGSQSALTNVDGDSRSQLLPVPEGWVEFIHPEGRPYYYNSELRVVTETYLRHPNQLAFIEEWYSVFRQLRNRVLPSASNLDVFLDCDGRNTCRYYMIDHANKTICWLRQRQTSDIGIADVRSVLGLRALLFEEYWTHLEYVPKNENHLGAVRSELQGTLASCLVDHMTSEGSTSPFTKTECKSYLFSLNQAAESGHMLYLNWSIARIMGLLVHSRNVNLYGQYGARLDRTATVEGRRHPPRSEGYMYKSVLLGGGPVIHLNRLENLWVDRIIYTHHWRGLINDLTEEWSTAVAGAGVMWASNVVFVASPSVDIITKTACGISAIAAGATGIFTLHMIREHRSLGKYAAHAANYFQLYENHATGLQGLSIKYSIPWAGVMWSFGITCVTLVFYLLSSFLVLAGAHLHVLVTAFLVVSAYVYARGVNPFLHDIRKVAHRIGLINAPPPPTTPVARSFPANSAENRLDPVDEIVLPPPAYDAGRD
;
A
#
# COMPACT_ATOMS: atom_id res chain seq x y z
N MET A 1 9.13 25.67 -83.22
CA MET A 1 9.35 26.22 -81.87
C MET A 1 8.09 25.93 -81.06
N ASN A 2 8.25 25.14 -80.01
CA ASN A 2 7.19 24.60 -79.17
C ASN A 2 6.58 25.67 -78.24
N PRO A 3 5.33 25.47 -77.79
CA PRO A 3 4.64 26.31 -76.81
C PRO A 3 4.99 25.85 -75.38
N VAL A 4 5.04 26.77 -74.42
CA VAL A 4 5.00 26.42 -72.99
C VAL A 4 4.09 27.42 -72.29
N GLY A 5 2.93 26.94 -71.87
CA GLY A 5 1.99 27.66 -71.03
C GLY A 5 2.44 27.62 -69.57
N ASP A 6 2.32 28.75 -68.90
CA ASP A 6 2.47 28.90 -67.46
C ASP A 6 1.28 28.23 -66.74
N MET A 7 1.53 27.04 -66.17
CA MET A 7 0.71 26.53 -65.08
C MET A 7 1.24 27.07 -63.75
N LEU A 8 0.53 28.07 -63.22
CA LEU A 8 0.61 28.48 -61.82
C LEU A 8 0.36 27.24 -60.94
N LYS A 9 1.43 26.71 -60.34
CA LYS A 9 1.34 25.81 -59.20
C LYS A 9 0.79 26.62 -58.02
N VAL A 10 -0.53 26.58 -57.85
CA VAL A 10 -1.16 26.95 -56.59
C VAL A 10 -0.64 25.96 -55.54
N ALA A 11 0.33 26.41 -54.74
CA ALA A 11 0.68 25.73 -53.50
C ALA A 11 -0.57 25.82 -52.62
N ILE A 12 -1.31 24.72 -52.52
CA ILE A 12 -2.35 24.55 -51.52
C ILE A 12 -1.61 24.56 -50.18
N GLU A 13 -1.61 25.70 -49.49
CA GLU A 13 -1.21 25.75 -48.09
C GLU A 13 -2.10 24.73 -47.34
N PRO A 14 -1.52 23.74 -46.66
CA PRO A 14 -2.32 22.84 -45.84
C PRO A 14 -3.08 23.70 -44.83
N ALA A 15 -4.40 23.50 -44.75
CA ALA A 15 -5.27 24.20 -43.82
C ALA A 15 -4.62 24.25 -42.42
N PRO A 16 -4.72 25.39 -41.69
CA PRO A 16 -4.10 25.52 -40.38
C PRO A 16 -4.63 24.41 -39.47
N PHE A 17 -3.74 23.51 -39.07
CA PHE A 17 -4.06 22.45 -38.11
C PHE A 17 -4.49 23.10 -36.80
N ILE A 18 -5.77 22.95 -36.46
CA ILE A 18 -6.31 23.37 -35.18
C ILE A 18 -6.01 22.25 -34.19
N ASP A 19 -5.16 22.54 -33.20
CA ASP A 19 -4.93 21.62 -32.11
C ASP A 19 -6.27 21.30 -31.42
N ASN A 20 -6.66 20.03 -31.42
CA ASN A 20 -7.96 19.63 -30.90
C ASN A 20 -7.83 19.37 -29.39
N PRO A 21 -8.38 20.25 -28.52
CA PRO A 21 -8.25 20.11 -27.08
C PRO A 21 -9.00 18.90 -26.52
N ARG A 22 -9.88 18.27 -27.32
CA ARG A 22 -10.62 17.07 -26.95
C ARG A 22 -9.81 15.78 -27.14
N LEU A 23 -8.67 15.83 -27.83
CA LEU A 23 -7.65 14.79 -27.80
C LEU A 23 -6.68 15.14 -26.66
N TRP A 24 -6.69 14.38 -25.57
CA TRP A 24 -6.01 14.78 -24.33
C TRP A 24 -5.13 13.66 -23.75
N GLU A 25 -4.09 14.06 -23.02
CA GLU A 25 -3.07 13.18 -22.46
C GLU A 25 -3.57 12.49 -21.19
N GLY A 26 -3.50 11.15 -21.14
CA GLY A 26 -3.81 10.42 -19.91
C GLY A 26 -2.80 9.33 -19.56
N LEU A 27 -3.03 8.68 -18.42
CA LEU A 27 -2.23 7.55 -17.95
C LEU A 27 -2.97 6.22 -18.09
N PRO A 28 -2.25 5.10 -18.28
CA PRO A 28 -2.79 3.75 -18.13
C PRO A 28 -3.58 3.58 -16.82
N SER A 29 -3.03 4.03 -15.69
CA SER A 29 -3.65 3.93 -14.36
C SER A 29 -4.96 4.71 -14.17
N GLN A 30 -5.33 5.60 -15.12
CA GLN A 30 -6.51 6.47 -15.05
C GLN A 30 -7.65 6.03 -15.98
N THR A 31 -7.56 4.83 -16.54
CA THR A 31 -8.62 4.28 -17.40
C THR A 31 -9.85 3.90 -16.59
N ASN A 32 -11.04 4.04 -17.17
CA ASN A 32 -12.31 3.65 -16.54
C ASN A 32 -12.54 2.13 -16.63
N ARG A 33 -11.46 1.34 -16.50
CA ARG A 33 -11.46 -0.11 -16.73
C ARG A 33 -12.49 -0.84 -15.86
N TYR A 34 -12.57 -0.43 -14.59
CA TYR A 34 -13.37 -1.09 -13.55
C TYR A 34 -14.70 -0.38 -13.23
N ASP A 35 -14.93 0.81 -13.78
CA ASP A 35 -16.13 1.62 -13.49
C ASP A 35 -17.25 1.41 -14.52
N ASP A 36 -16.91 1.00 -15.75
CA ASP A 36 -17.86 0.77 -16.84
C ASP A 36 -18.40 -0.68 -16.85
N VAL A 37 -19.36 -0.96 -15.96
CA VAL A 37 -19.84 -2.34 -15.68
C VAL A 37 -21.30 -2.57 -16.08
N PHE A 38 -21.97 -1.62 -16.74
CA PHE A 38 -23.39 -1.76 -17.07
C PHE A 38 -23.63 -2.58 -18.35
N ALA A 39 -23.84 -3.89 -18.19
CA ALA A 39 -24.12 -4.81 -19.31
C ALA A 39 -25.54 -4.69 -19.91
N GLY A 40 -26.40 -3.81 -19.38
CA GLY A 40 -27.80 -3.71 -19.78
C GLY A 40 -28.68 -4.87 -19.27
N PRO A 41 -30.00 -4.82 -19.51
CA PRO A 41 -30.92 -5.87 -19.10
C PRO A 41 -30.77 -7.13 -19.95
N ARG A 42 -30.97 -8.30 -19.33
CA ARG A 42 -31.05 -9.58 -20.05
C ARG A 42 -32.28 -9.61 -20.96
N ALA A 43 -32.15 -10.27 -22.11
CA ALA A 43 -33.24 -10.50 -23.06
C ALA A 43 -33.36 -11.99 -23.38
N ALA A 44 -34.58 -12.48 -23.60
CA ALA A 44 -34.82 -13.84 -24.09
C ALA A 44 -34.29 -13.98 -25.53
N ARG A 45 -33.73 -15.15 -25.86
CA ARG A 45 -33.13 -15.45 -27.17
C ARG A 45 -33.79 -16.67 -27.78
N THR A 46 -33.97 -16.65 -29.09
CA THR A 46 -34.44 -17.82 -29.84
C THR A 46 -33.24 -18.69 -30.20
N MET A 47 -33.24 -19.94 -29.74
CA MET A 47 -32.20 -20.90 -30.12
C MET A 47 -32.62 -21.63 -31.39
N MET A 48 -31.87 -21.44 -32.48
CA MET A 48 -32.08 -22.20 -33.71
C MET A 48 -31.52 -23.62 -33.53
N PRO A 49 -32.15 -24.66 -34.13
CA PRO A 49 -31.61 -26.02 -34.10
C PRO A 49 -30.17 -26.10 -34.62
N GLY A 50 -29.30 -26.84 -33.93
CA GLY A 50 -27.88 -26.99 -34.27
C GLY A 50 -26.95 -25.97 -33.59
N SER A 51 -25.65 -26.01 -33.90
CA SER A 51 -24.64 -25.12 -33.31
C SER A 51 -24.46 -23.78 -34.05
N GLN A 52 -25.08 -23.62 -35.22
CA GLN A 52 -24.85 -22.46 -36.09
C GLN A 52 -25.23 -21.13 -35.42
N SER A 53 -26.35 -21.08 -34.68
CA SER A 53 -26.78 -19.87 -33.96
C SER A 53 -25.85 -19.44 -32.82
N ALA A 54 -25.07 -20.38 -32.25
CA ALA A 54 -24.09 -20.07 -31.22
C ALA A 54 -22.73 -19.65 -31.79
N LEU A 55 -22.49 -19.92 -33.08
CA LEU A 55 -21.25 -19.62 -33.80
C LEU A 55 -21.37 -18.38 -34.70
N THR A 56 -22.55 -17.78 -34.81
CA THR A 56 -22.75 -16.55 -35.57
C THR A 56 -22.03 -15.38 -34.89
N ASN A 57 -21.16 -14.71 -35.64
CA ASN A 57 -20.42 -13.53 -35.16
C ASN A 57 -21.29 -12.26 -35.07
N VAL A 58 -22.52 -12.32 -35.58
CA VAL A 58 -23.51 -11.24 -35.58
C VAL A 58 -24.73 -11.70 -34.81
N ASP A 59 -25.15 -10.87 -33.86
CA ASP A 59 -26.35 -11.10 -33.07
C ASP A 59 -27.45 -10.11 -33.51
N GLY A 60 -28.27 -10.53 -34.47
CA GLY A 60 -29.36 -9.71 -35.02
C GLY A 60 -30.50 -9.43 -34.03
N ASP A 61 -30.65 -10.28 -33.02
CA ASP A 61 -31.70 -10.18 -31.99
C ASP A 61 -31.28 -9.30 -30.81
N SER A 62 -30.02 -8.86 -30.77
CA SER A 62 -29.51 -8.03 -29.69
C SER A 62 -30.02 -6.60 -29.80
N ARG A 63 -30.24 -5.93 -28.66
CA ARG A 63 -30.61 -4.50 -28.63
C ARG A 63 -29.62 -3.62 -29.40
N SER A 64 -28.35 -4.02 -29.41
CA SER A 64 -27.26 -3.38 -30.16
C SER A 64 -26.60 -4.46 -31.02
N GLN A 65 -26.89 -4.47 -32.33
CA GLN A 65 -26.32 -5.43 -33.27
C GLN A 65 -24.80 -5.52 -33.12
N LEU A 66 -24.32 -6.67 -32.65
CA LEU A 66 -22.90 -6.94 -32.54
C LEU A 66 -22.33 -7.18 -33.94
N LEU A 67 -21.34 -6.38 -34.31
CA LEU A 67 -20.61 -6.47 -35.57
C LEU A 67 -19.47 -7.51 -35.46
N PRO A 68 -19.00 -8.06 -36.60
CA PRO A 68 -17.76 -8.82 -36.61
C PRO A 68 -16.56 -7.94 -36.23
N VAL A 69 -15.44 -8.56 -35.86
CA VAL A 69 -14.18 -7.83 -35.64
C VAL A 69 -13.78 -7.13 -36.95
N PRO A 70 -13.48 -5.82 -36.92
CA PRO A 70 -13.10 -5.09 -38.13
C PRO A 70 -11.82 -5.62 -38.79
N GLU A 71 -11.71 -5.46 -40.11
CA GLU A 71 -10.52 -5.87 -40.87
C GLU A 71 -9.26 -5.14 -40.36
N GLY A 72 -8.15 -5.87 -40.25
CA GLY A 72 -6.89 -5.36 -39.70
C GLY A 72 -6.81 -5.29 -38.16
N TRP A 73 -7.92 -5.55 -37.46
CA TRP A 73 -7.95 -5.60 -35.99
C TRP A 73 -7.96 -7.03 -35.46
N VAL A 74 -7.27 -7.23 -34.35
CA VAL A 74 -7.29 -8.49 -33.59
C VAL A 74 -7.97 -8.23 -32.25
N GLU A 75 -9.02 -9.01 -31.96
CA GLU A 75 -9.69 -9.03 -30.66
C GLU A 75 -8.94 -9.97 -29.71
N PHE A 76 -8.61 -9.45 -28.53
CA PHE A 76 -8.08 -10.23 -27.42
C PHE A 76 -9.02 -10.14 -26.23
N ILE A 77 -9.07 -11.20 -25.43
CA ILE A 77 -9.80 -11.21 -24.17
C ILE A 77 -8.79 -11.15 -23.04
N HIS A 78 -8.82 -10.07 -22.26
CA HIS A 78 -7.97 -9.96 -21.08
C HIS A 78 -8.28 -11.09 -20.08
N PRO A 79 -7.31 -11.57 -19.27
CA PRO A 79 -7.57 -12.60 -18.26
C PRO A 79 -8.69 -12.26 -17.25
N GLU A 80 -8.97 -10.98 -17.02
CA GLU A 80 -10.10 -10.50 -16.19
C GLU A 80 -11.44 -10.39 -16.95
N GLY A 81 -11.45 -10.67 -18.26
CA GLY A 81 -12.66 -10.80 -19.09
C GLY A 81 -12.96 -9.64 -20.03
N ARG A 82 -12.36 -8.45 -19.85
CA ARG A 82 -12.59 -7.29 -20.73
C ARG A 82 -11.94 -7.51 -22.11
N PRO A 83 -12.66 -7.31 -23.23
CA PRO A 83 -12.07 -7.36 -24.56
C PRO A 83 -11.26 -6.10 -24.84
N TYR A 84 -10.19 -6.25 -25.61
CA TYR A 84 -9.41 -5.15 -26.16
C TYR A 84 -8.96 -5.50 -27.58
N TYR A 85 -8.60 -4.47 -28.35
CA TYR A 85 -8.31 -4.59 -29.77
C TYR A 85 -6.96 -4.00 -30.10
N TYR A 86 -6.24 -4.65 -31.01
CA TYR A 86 -4.96 -4.18 -31.53
C TYR A 86 -4.94 -4.21 -33.05
N ASN A 87 -4.45 -3.14 -33.66
CA ASN A 87 -4.16 -3.07 -35.09
C ASN A 87 -2.64 -2.90 -35.27
N SER A 88 -1.99 -3.92 -35.83
CA SER A 88 -0.53 -3.96 -35.97
C SER A 88 0.02 -3.01 -37.04
N GLU A 89 -0.74 -2.72 -38.08
CA GLU A 89 -0.35 -1.80 -39.15
C GLU A 89 -0.41 -0.35 -38.68
N LEU A 90 -1.48 0.01 -37.97
CA LEU A 90 -1.67 1.34 -37.40
C LEU A 90 -0.93 1.54 -36.07
N ARG A 91 -0.52 0.45 -35.42
CA ARG A 91 0.03 0.40 -34.06
C ARG A 91 -0.89 1.03 -33.02
N VAL A 92 -2.19 0.73 -33.13
CA VAL A 92 -3.23 1.27 -32.25
C VAL A 92 -3.74 0.17 -31.34
N VAL A 93 -3.79 0.46 -30.04
CA VAL A 93 -4.43 -0.37 -29.03
C VAL A 93 -5.65 0.37 -28.47
N THR A 94 -6.75 -0.33 -28.23
CA THR A 94 -7.92 0.27 -27.59
C THR A 94 -8.74 -0.75 -26.81
N GLU A 95 -9.37 -0.31 -25.72
CA GLU A 95 -10.38 -1.08 -24.99
C GLU A 95 -11.82 -0.67 -25.36
N THR A 96 -11.97 0.26 -26.31
CA THR A 96 -13.26 0.60 -26.89
C THR A 96 -13.81 -0.63 -27.63
N TYR A 97 -15.05 -1.00 -27.34
CA TYR A 97 -15.65 -2.21 -27.89
C TYR A 97 -16.01 -2.03 -29.37
N LEU A 98 -15.07 -2.36 -30.28
CA LEU A 98 -15.18 -2.09 -31.72
C LEU A 98 -16.33 -2.82 -32.41
N ARG A 99 -16.81 -3.90 -31.80
CA ARG A 99 -17.96 -4.68 -32.29
C ARG A 99 -19.30 -3.99 -32.03
N HIS A 100 -19.32 -2.87 -31.32
CA HIS A 100 -20.51 -2.03 -31.17
C HIS A 100 -20.61 -1.02 -32.33
N PRO A 101 -21.82 -0.72 -32.85
CA PRO A 101 -22.02 0.27 -33.89
C PRO A 101 -21.35 1.62 -33.58
N ASN A 102 -20.79 2.25 -34.63
CA ASN A 102 -20.12 3.55 -34.64
C ASN A 102 -18.77 3.63 -33.90
N GLN A 103 -18.41 2.66 -33.06
CA GLN A 103 -17.17 2.73 -32.26
C GLN A 103 -15.89 2.73 -33.13
N LEU A 104 -15.86 1.89 -34.16
CA LEU A 104 -14.74 1.88 -35.12
C LEU A 104 -14.56 3.25 -35.79
N ALA A 105 -15.65 3.86 -36.26
CA ALA A 105 -15.61 5.16 -36.92
C ALA A 105 -15.06 6.25 -35.98
N PHE A 106 -15.42 6.22 -34.69
CA PHE A 106 -14.87 7.15 -33.70
C PHE A 106 -13.37 6.94 -33.49
N ILE A 107 -12.92 5.68 -33.40
CA ILE A 107 -11.50 5.35 -33.25
C ILE A 107 -10.70 5.81 -34.47
N GLU A 108 -11.21 5.59 -35.69
CA GLU A 108 -10.57 6.02 -36.93
C GLU A 108 -10.50 7.56 -37.06
N GLU A 109 -11.59 8.25 -36.72
CA GLU A 109 -11.64 9.72 -36.67
C GLU A 109 -10.58 10.27 -35.71
N TRP A 110 -10.54 9.77 -34.46
CA TRP A 110 -9.55 10.20 -33.47
C TRP A 110 -8.13 9.82 -33.82
N TYR A 111 -7.92 8.64 -34.39
CA TYR A 111 -6.61 8.22 -34.89
C TYR A 111 -6.12 9.15 -36.01
N SER A 112 -7.01 9.63 -36.88
CA SER A 112 -6.63 10.59 -37.93
C SER A 112 -6.14 11.92 -37.34
N VAL A 113 -6.79 12.42 -36.29
CA VAL A 113 -6.40 13.64 -35.56
C VAL A 113 -5.06 13.43 -34.86
N PHE A 114 -4.91 12.33 -34.12
CA PHE A 114 -3.67 11.96 -33.45
C PHE A 114 -2.51 11.82 -34.45
N ARG A 115 -2.74 11.14 -35.58
CA ARG A 115 -1.73 10.91 -36.62
C ARG A 115 -1.24 12.22 -37.22
N GLN A 116 -2.14 13.17 -37.50
CA GLN A 116 -1.77 14.49 -37.99
C GLN A 116 -0.91 15.25 -36.96
N LEU A 117 -1.32 15.24 -35.68
CA LEU A 117 -0.54 15.87 -34.61
C LEU A 117 0.85 15.24 -34.45
N ARG A 118 0.92 13.90 -34.39
CA ARG A 118 2.18 13.14 -34.30
C ARG A 118 3.12 13.48 -35.45
N ASN A 119 2.63 13.44 -36.69
CA ASN A 119 3.45 13.71 -37.86
C ASN A 119 3.99 15.14 -37.91
N ARG A 120 3.36 16.08 -37.19
CA ARG A 120 3.83 17.46 -37.07
C ARG A 120 4.82 17.65 -35.92
N VAL A 121 4.52 17.08 -34.75
CA VAL A 121 5.26 17.35 -33.51
C VAL A 121 6.40 16.37 -33.28
N LEU A 122 6.17 15.08 -33.56
CA LEU A 122 7.14 14.01 -33.32
C LEU A 122 7.06 12.92 -34.41
N PRO A 123 7.53 13.21 -35.65
CA PRO A 123 7.46 12.25 -36.76
C PRO A 123 8.20 10.94 -36.48
N SER A 124 9.26 11.00 -35.67
CA SER A 124 10.07 9.84 -35.28
C SER A 124 9.32 8.85 -34.39
N ALA A 125 8.19 9.24 -33.77
CA ALA A 125 7.37 8.36 -32.94
C ALA A 125 6.41 7.47 -33.77
N SER A 126 6.63 7.33 -35.08
CA SER A 126 5.83 6.45 -35.94
C SER A 126 5.96 4.96 -35.61
N ASN A 127 7.03 4.58 -34.91
CA ASN A 127 7.27 3.22 -34.41
C ASN A 127 6.74 2.98 -32.99
N LEU A 128 6.14 3.98 -32.34
CA LEU A 128 5.53 3.79 -31.02
C LEU A 128 4.10 3.29 -31.19
N ASP A 129 3.67 2.45 -30.25
CA ASP A 129 2.26 2.08 -30.16
C ASP A 129 1.49 3.23 -29.51
N VAL A 130 0.24 3.43 -29.89
CA VAL A 130 -0.66 4.41 -29.26
C VAL A 130 -1.86 3.70 -28.67
N PHE A 131 -2.17 4.03 -27.42
CA PHE A 131 -3.43 3.65 -26.82
C PHE A 131 -4.45 4.77 -27.02
N LEU A 132 -5.64 4.42 -27.50
CA LEU A 132 -6.77 5.35 -27.67
C LEU A 132 -7.97 4.87 -26.87
N ASP A 133 -8.55 5.78 -26.08
CA ASP A 133 -9.77 5.54 -25.31
C ASP A 133 -10.76 6.68 -25.58
N CYS A 134 -11.80 6.36 -26.34
CA CYS A 134 -12.73 7.31 -26.91
C CYS A 134 -14.08 7.28 -26.20
N ASP A 135 -14.56 8.45 -25.76
CA ASP A 135 -15.95 8.67 -25.37
C ASP A 135 -16.73 9.22 -26.57
N GLY A 136 -17.03 8.32 -27.51
CA GLY A 136 -17.64 8.65 -28.79
C GLY A 136 -16.86 9.74 -29.55
N ARG A 137 -17.57 10.78 -30.01
CA ARG A 137 -16.97 11.97 -30.66
C ARG A 137 -16.63 13.10 -29.69
N ASN A 138 -16.85 12.92 -28.39
CA ASN A 138 -16.70 14.01 -27.45
C ASN A 138 -15.23 14.23 -27.08
N THR A 139 -14.58 13.18 -26.57
CA THR A 139 -13.18 13.24 -26.16
C THR A 139 -12.47 11.93 -26.45
N CYS A 140 -11.16 12.00 -26.68
CA CYS A 140 -10.29 10.84 -26.79
C CYS A 140 -9.06 11.05 -25.90
N ARG A 141 -8.85 10.12 -24.97
CA ARG A 141 -7.64 10.03 -24.18
C ARG A 141 -6.60 9.25 -24.97
N TYR A 142 -5.35 9.70 -24.94
CA TYR A 142 -4.25 8.95 -25.53
C TYR A 142 -2.98 8.96 -24.68
N TYR A 143 -2.16 7.94 -24.91
CA TYR A 143 -0.74 7.91 -24.54
C TYR A 143 0.01 7.02 -25.54
N MET A 144 1.30 7.30 -25.74
CA MET A 144 2.18 6.51 -26.59
C MET A 144 3.06 5.60 -25.74
N ILE A 145 3.38 4.43 -26.27
CA ILE A 145 4.13 3.37 -25.59
C ILE A 145 5.45 3.15 -26.31
N ASP A 146 6.54 3.38 -25.59
CA ASP A 146 7.89 3.08 -26.04
C ASP A 146 8.37 1.79 -25.40
N HIS A 147 8.18 0.69 -26.14
CA HIS A 147 8.64 -0.64 -25.73
C HIS A 147 10.17 -0.77 -25.67
N ALA A 148 10.92 0.05 -26.42
CA ALA A 148 12.38 -0.01 -26.43
C ALA A 148 12.96 0.57 -25.13
N ASN A 149 12.42 1.72 -24.70
CA ASN A 149 12.83 2.38 -23.46
C ASN A 149 12.01 1.97 -22.23
N LYS A 150 10.98 1.13 -22.42
CA LYS A 150 10.01 0.70 -21.39
C LYS A 150 9.38 1.89 -20.69
N THR A 151 8.78 2.80 -21.45
CA THR A 151 8.21 4.03 -20.90
C THR A 151 6.97 4.46 -21.70
N ILE A 152 6.26 5.45 -21.18
CA ILE A 152 5.14 6.10 -21.87
C ILE A 152 5.47 7.57 -22.14
N CYS A 153 4.89 8.13 -23.19
CA CYS A 153 5.09 9.52 -23.55
C CYS A 153 3.87 10.12 -24.28
N TRP A 154 3.89 11.44 -24.47
CA TRP A 154 2.83 12.21 -25.11
C TRP A 154 3.40 13.14 -26.17
N LEU A 155 2.52 13.73 -26.97
CA LEU A 155 2.90 14.67 -28.03
C LEU A 155 2.98 16.12 -27.54
N ARG A 156 2.32 16.44 -26.42
CA ARG A 156 2.32 17.80 -25.87
C ARG A 156 3.13 17.85 -24.57
N GLN A 157 3.72 19.02 -24.34
CA GLN A 157 4.36 19.31 -23.07
C GLN A 157 3.29 19.50 -21.98
N ARG A 158 3.51 18.85 -20.83
CA ARG A 158 2.62 18.88 -19.67
C ARG A 158 3.44 18.86 -18.38
N GLN A 159 2.88 19.43 -17.33
CA GLN A 159 3.42 19.25 -15.99
C GLN A 159 2.96 17.90 -15.42
N THR A 160 3.72 17.35 -14.47
CA THR A 160 3.36 16.10 -13.77
C THR A 160 1.96 16.17 -13.17
N SER A 161 1.66 17.28 -12.50
CA SER A 161 0.34 17.55 -11.89
C SER A 161 -0.81 17.53 -12.89
N ASP A 162 -0.60 18.01 -14.11
CA ASP A 162 -1.66 18.14 -15.13
C ASP A 162 -2.15 16.77 -15.63
N ILE A 163 -1.24 15.78 -15.64
CA ILE A 163 -1.53 14.41 -16.07
C ILE A 163 -1.86 13.52 -14.85
N GLY A 164 -1.65 13.99 -13.62
CA GLY A 164 -1.86 13.21 -12.39
C GLY A 164 -0.68 12.32 -12.00
N ILE A 165 0.53 12.67 -12.44
CA ILE A 165 1.78 12.10 -11.92
C ILE A 165 2.20 12.91 -10.69
N ALA A 166 2.63 12.23 -9.62
CA ALA A 166 3.14 12.89 -8.42
C ALA A 166 4.42 13.69 -8.71
N ASP A 167 4.63 14.78 -7.97
CA ASP A 167 5.85 15.58 -8.09
C ASP A 167 7.08 14.77 -7.65
N VAL A 168 8.17 14.94 -8.40
CA VAL A 168 9.41 14.17 -8.20
C VAL A 168 10.60 15.07 -7.91
N ARG A 169 11.58 14.52 -7.19
CA ARG A 169 12.84 15.23 -6.83
C ARG A 169 13.86 15.25 -7.96
N SER A 170 13.72 14.34 -8.93
CA SER A 170 14.71 14.13 -9.99
C SER A 170 14.08 13.51 -11.23
N VAL A 171 14.79 13.60 -12.35
CA VAL A 171 14.42 12.93 -13.61
C VAL A 171 14.40 11.40 -13.45
N LEU A 172 15.25 10.84 -12.57
CA LEU A 172 15.22 9.41 -12.25
C LEU A 172 13.89 9.02 -11.59
N GLY A 173 13.38 9.85 -10.69
CA GLY A 173 12.06 9.67 -10.08
C GLY A 173 10.95 9.69 -11.13
N LEU A 174 10.97 10.67 -12.05
CA LEU A 174 10.00 10.73 -13.15
C LEU A 174 10.06 9.47 -14.01
N ARG A 175 11.26 9.05 -14.41
CA ARG A 175 11.48 7.83 -15.20
C ARG A 175 10.92 6.59 -14.49
N ALA A 176 11.09 6.52 -13.17
CA ALA A 176 10.61 5.40 -12.37
C ALA A 176 9.07 5.34 -12.33
N LEU A 177 8.39 6.49 -12.21
CA LEU A 177 6.92 6.57 -12.28
C LEU A 177 6.40 6.23 -13.70
N LEU A 178 7.05 6.71 -14.75
CA LEU A 178 6.67 6.35 -16.13
C LEU A 178 6.92 4.87 -16.45
N PHE A 179 7.93 4.26 -15.82
CA PHE A 179 8.19 2.83 -15.90
C PHE A 179 7.10 2.00 -15.21
N GLU A 180 6.53 2.51 -14.11
CA GLU A 180 5.37 1.89 -13.46
C GLU A 180 4.14 1.89 -14.39
N GLU A 181 3.83 3.03 -15.00
CA GLU A 181 2.73 3.15 -15.95
C GLU A 181 2.90 2.27 -17.18
N TYR A 182 4.14 2.07 -17.65
CA TYR A 182 4.44 1.10 -18.70
C TYR A 182 4.02 -0.33 -18.32
N TRP A 183 4.27 -0.77 -17.09
CA TRP A 183 3.82 -2.08 -16.61
C TRP A 183 2.31 -2.14 -16.45
N THR A 184 1.67 -1.07 -15.99
CA THR A 184 0.20 -0.97 -15.94
C THR A 184 -0.42 -1.14 -17.32
N HIS A 185 0.17 -0.52 -18.36
CA HIS A 185 -0.28 -0.73 -19.74
C HIS A 185 -0.13 -2.20 -20.16
N LEU A 186 1.03 -2.82 -19.94
CA LEU A 186 1.24 -4.23 -20.30
C LEU A 186 0.32 -5.18 -19.50
N GLU A 187 -0.05 -4.81 -18.28
CA GLU A 187 -1.04 -5.55 -17.50
C GLU A 187 -2.41 -5.47 -18.17
N TYR A 188 -2.85 -4.28 -18.60
CA TYR A 188 -4.20 -4.08 -19.15
C TYR A 188 -4.39 -4.64 -20.55
N VAL A 189 -3.34 -4.60 -21.38
CA VAL A 189 -3.37 -5.05 -22.79
C VAL A 189 -2.18 -5.99 -23.11
N PRO A 190 -2.09 -7.15 -22.44
CA PRO A 190 -0.96 -8.06 -22.57
C PRO A 190 -0.94 -8.73 -23.95
N LYS A 191 0.10 -8.55 -24.76
CA LYS A 191 0.18 -9.19 -26.09
C LYS A 191 0.30 -10.71 -26.00
N ASN A 192 -0.29 -11.46 -26.94
CA ASN A 192 -0.13 -12.92 -27.02
C ASN A 192 1.15 -13.32 -27.79
N GLU A 193 2.29 -12.74 -27.42
CA GLU A 193 3.58 -12.92 -28.09
C GLU A 193 4.69 -13.14 -27.06
N ASN A 194 5.70 -13.94 -27.38
CA ASN A 194 6.81 -14.19 -26.45
C ASN A 194 7.84 -13.05 -26.43
N HIS A 195 7.46 -11.91 -25.85
CA HIS A 195 8.30 -10.69 -25.78
C HIS A 195 8.86 -10.40 -24.38
N LEU A 196 8.30 -11.02 -23.33
CA LEU A 196 8.74 -10.81 -21.94
C LEU A 196 9.60 -11.96 -21.37
N GLY A 197 10.13 -12.85 -22.22
CA GLY A 197 10.94 -13.99 -21.78
C GLY A 197 12.16 -13.60 -20.93
N ALA A 198 12.91 -12.57 -21.34
CA ALA A 198 14.05 -12.07 -20.57
C ALA A 198 13.61 -11.40 -19.25
N VAL A 199 12.52 -10.64 -19.28
CA VAL A 199 11.92 -10.02 -18.09
C VAL A 199 11.48 -11.08 -17.09
N ARG A 200 10.93 -12.21 -17.55
CA ARG A 200 10.55 -13.32 -16.67
C ARG A 200 11.74 -13.82 -15.86
N SER A 201 12.88 -14.04 -16.50
CA SER A 201 14.10 -14.49 -15.82
C SER A 201 14.61 -13.47 -14.82
N GLU A 202 14.59 -12.17 -15.18
CA GLU A 202 14.95 -11.07 -14.27
C GLU A 202 14.00 -11.01 -13.05
N LEU A 203 12.69 -11.15 -13.30
CA LEU A 203 11.67 -11.16 -12.26
C LEU A 203 11.86 -12.35 -11.32
N GLN A 204 12.16 -13.54 -11.84
CA GLN A 204 12.45 -14.72 -11.02
C GLN A 204 13.67 -14.49 -10.10
N GLY A 205 14.76 -13.93 -10.64
CA GLY A 205 15.93 -13.56 -9.84
C GLY A 205 15.59 -12.50 -8.79
N THR A 206 14.78 -11.51 -9.15
CA THR A 206 14.34 -10.48 -8.21
C THR A 206 13.46 -11.05 -7.09
N LEU A 207 12.50 -11.92 -7.41
CA LEU A 207 11.65 -12.59 -6.41
C LEU A 207 12.50 -13.45 -5.46
N ALA A 208 13.52 -14.13 -5.97
CA ALA A 208 14.47 -14.86 -5.14
C ALA A 208 15.24 -13.92 -4.19
N SER A 209 15.67 -12.75 -4.67
CA SER A 209 16.32 -11.75 -3.80
C SER A 209 15.37 -11.19 -2.73
N CYS A 210 14.12 -10.89 -3.08
CA CYS A 210 13.08 -10.43 -2.15
C CYS A 210 12.79 -11.48 -1.07
N LEU A 211 12.75 -12.75 -1.46
CA LEU A 211 12.59 -13.88 -0.54
C LEU A 211 13.73 -13.94 0.49
N VAL A 212 14.98 -13.80 0.04
CA VAL A 212 16.14 -13.81 0.93
C VAL A 212 16.13 -12.60 1.85
N ASP A 213 15.88 -11.40 1.32
CA ASP A 213 15.80 -10.17 2.11
C ASP A 213 14.72 -10.27 3.20
N HIS A 214 13.51 -10.71 2.86
CA HIS A 214 12.43 -10.90 3.83
C HIS A 214 12.75 -11.93 4.92
N MET A 215 13.52 -12.99 4.60
CA MET A 215 13.92 -13.99 5.60
C MET A 215 15.09 -13.54 6.49
N THR A 216 15.90 -12.60 6.03
CA THR A 216 17.17 -12.24 6.68
C THR A 216 17.15 -10.86 7.32
N SER A 217 16.17 -10.01 7.00
CA SER A 217 16.05 -8.64 7.48
C SER A 217 14.66 -8.34 8.05
N GLU A 218 14.59 -7.94 9.33
CA GLU A 218 13.33 -7.45 9.97
C GLU A 218 12.84 -6.12 9.37
N GLY A 219 13.77 -5.36 8.78
CA GLY A 219 13.56 -4.08 8.13
C GLY A 219 13.34 -4.17 6.62
N SER A 220 13.13 -5.38 6.08
CA SER A 220 12.99 -5.61 4.62
C SER A 220 12.00 -4.65 3.96
N THR A 221 12.40 -4.09 2.83
CA THR A 221 11.55 -3.27 1.96
C THR A 221 10.86 -4.08 0.87
N SER A 222 10.99 -5.42 0.91
CA SER A 222 10.30 -6.33 0.00
C SER A 222 8.79 -6.11 0.06
N PRO A 223 8.11 -5.92 -1.09
CA PRO A 223 6.65 -5.83 -1.10
C PRO A 223 5.98 -7.18 -0.79
N PHE A 224 6.72 -8.28 -0.90
CA PHE A 224 6.19 -9.63 -0.86
C PHE A 224 6.74 -10.39 0.35
N THR A 225 5.87 -11.20 0.94
CA THR A 225 6.24 -12.18 1.98
C THR A 225 6.99 -13.36 1.38
N LYS A 226 7.63 -14.16 2.26
CA LYS A 226 8.26 -15.44 1.90
C LYS A 226 7.30 -16.36 1.13
N THR A 227 6.05 -16.45 1.57
CA THR A 227 5.03 -17.31 0.95
C THR A 227 4.60 -16.77 -0.42
N GLU A 228 4.37 -15.45 -0.53
CA GLU A 228 4.01 -14.81 -1.80
C GLU A 228 5.12 -14.97 -2.84
N CYS A 229 6.40 -14.75 -2.48
CA CYS A 229 7.52 -14.95 -3.41
C CYS A 229 7.56 -16.37 -3.98
N LYS A 230 7.39 -17.39 -3.12
CA LYS A 230 7.36 -18.80 -3.55
C LYS A 230 6.17 -19.09 -4.45
N SER A 231 4.98 -18.59 -4.09
CA SER A 231 3.77 -18.76 -4.90
C SER A 231 3.90 -18.09 -6.26
N TYR A 232 4.46 -16.88 -6.34
CA TYR A 232 4.68 -16.18 -7.61
C TYR A 232 5.70 -16.90 -8.49
N LEU A 233 6.82 -17.37 -7.94
CA LEU A 233 7.80 -18.17 -8.68
C LEU A 233 7.16 -19.43 -9.27
N PHE A 234 6.36 -20.14 -8.48
CA PHE A 234 5.63 -21.32 -8.94
C PHE A 234 4.63 -20.97 -10.05
N SER A 235 3.78 -19.95 -9.84
CA SER A 235 2.79 -19.52 -10.83
C SER A 235 3.41 -19.08 -12.15
N LEU A 236 4.55 -18.38 -12.13
CA LEU A 236 5.27 -17.97 -13.33
C LEU A 236 5.80 -19.17 -14.13
N ASN A 237 6.29 -20.22 -13.44
CA ASN A 237 6.72 -21.45 -14.10
C ASN A 237 5.53 -22.19 -14.73
N GLN A 238 4.42 -22.34 -14.00
CA GLN A 238 3.22 -22.98 -14.54
C GLN A 238 2.65 -22.21 -15.74
N ALA A 239 2.61 -20.88 -15.67
CA ALA A 239 2.15 -20.05 -16.79
C ALA A 239 3.05 -20.20 -18.02
N ALA A 240 4.37 -20.32 -17.81
CA ALA A 240 5.32 -20.57 -18.89
C ALA A 240 5.15 -21.94 -19.55
N GLU A 241 4.97 -22.98 -18.74
CA GLU A 241 4.77 -24.36 -19.21
C GLU A 241 3.44 -24.54 -19.96
N SER A 242 2.44 -23.70 -19.68
CA SER A 242 1.14 -23.75 -20.35
C SER A 242 1.19 -23.45 -21.86
N GLY A 243 2.25 -22.80 -22.35
CA GLY A 243 2.36 -22.34 -23.74
C GLY A 243 1.48 -21.14 -24.10
N HIS A 244 0.60 -20.67 -23.20
CA HIS A 244 -0.30 -19.54 -23.47
C HIS A 244 0.35 -18.20 -23.08
N MET A 245 0.99 -17.54 -24.06
CA MET A 245 1.81 -16.34 -23.82
C MET A 245 1.01 -15.17 -23.23
N LEU A 246 -0.27 -15.02 -23.59
CA LEU A 246 -1.17 -14.01 -23.01
C LEU A 246 -1.17 -14.05 -21.47
N TYR A 247 -1.45 -15.21 -20.87
CA TYR A 247 -1.54 -15.36 -19.42
C TYR A 247 -0.18 -15.22 -18.74
N LEU A 248 0.89 -15.69 -19.40
CA LEU A 248 2.25 -15.50 -18.92
C LEU A 248 2.62 -14.01 -18.87
N ASN A 249 2.38 -13.28 -19.95
CA ASN A 249 2.72 -11.86 -20.05
C ASN A 249 1.91 -11.03 -19.06
N TRP A 250 0.61 -11.32 -18.91
CA TRP A 250 -0.21 -10.71 -17.88
C TRP A 250 0.34 -10.97 -16.48
N SER A 251 0.72 -12.21 -16.16
CA SER A 251 1.29 -12.57 -14.86
C SER A 251 2.60 -11.83 -14.58
N ILE A 252 3.49 -11.75 -15.58
CA ILE A 252 4.75 -11.00 -15.49
C ILE A 252 4.45 -9.51 -15.24
N ALA A 253 3.59 -8.90 -16.06
CA ALA A 253 3.26 -7.48 -15.96
C ALA A 253 2.63 -7.14 -14.60
N ARG A 254 1.70 -7.98 -14.12
CA ARG A 254 1.04 -7.80 -12.82
C ARG A 254 2.03 -7.82 -11.66
N ILE A 255 2.92 -8.81 -11.62
CA ILE A 255 3.90 -8.94 -10.53
C ILE A 255 4.98 -7.85 -10.64
N MET A 256 5.44 -7.53 -11.85
CA MET A 256 6.37 -6.43 -12.10
C MET A 256 5.79 -5.09 -11.68
N GLY A 257 4.50 -4.81 -11.96
CA GLY A 257 3.83 -3.59 -11.54
C GLY A 257 3.87 -3.41 -10.03
N LEU A 258 3.53 -4.45 -9.25
CA LEU A 258 3.60 -4.43 -7.79
C LEU A 258 5.04 -4.20 -7.27
N LEU A 259 6.01 -4.82 -7.91
CA LEU A 259 7.43 -4.68 -7.56
C LEU A 259 7.94 -3.26 -7.87
N VAL A 260 7.63 -2.73 -9.05
CA VAL A 260 8.04 -1.39 -9.48
C VAL A 260 7.39 -0.33 -8.62
N HIS A 261 6.10 -0.45 -8.30
CA HIS A 261 5.43 0.43 -7.36
C HIS A 261 6.17 0.50 -6.01
N SER A 262 6.51 -0.66 -5.43
CA SER A 262 7.28 -0.72 -4.19
C SER A 262 8.66 -0.09 -4.31
N ARG A 263 9.36 -0.33 -5.43
CA ARG A 263 10.67 0.26 -5.72
C ARG A 263 10.58 1.79 -5.83
N ASN A 264 9.53 2.31 -6.44
CA ASN A 264 9.30 3.75 -6.58
C ASN A 264 9.08 4.41 -5.21
N VAL A 265 8.21 3.82 -4.39
CA VAL A 265 7.94 4.29 -3.01
C VAL A 265 9.22 4.28 -2.15
N ASN A 266 10.13 3.34 -2.38
CA ASN A 266 11.39 3.21 -1.65
C ASN A 266 12.59 3.92 -2.32
N LEU A 267 12.37 4.72 -3.36
CA LEU A 267 13.43 5.43 -4.10
C LEU A 267 14.55 4.50 -4.59
N TYR A 268 14.17 3.30 -5.05
CA TYR A 268 15.11 2.27 -5.48
C TYR A 268 16.03 2.76 -6.60
N GLY A 269 17.35 2.55 -6.43
CA GLY A 269 18.36 2.99 -7.40
C GLY A 269 18.60 4.50 -7.44
N GLN A 270 17.99 5.28 -6.54
CA GLN A 270 18.17 6.73 -6.45
C GLN A 270 19.02 7.12 -5.24
N TYR A 271 19.53 8.36 -5.23
CA TYR A 271 20.16 8.92 -4.04
C TYR A 271 19.13 9.05 -2.91
N GLY A 272 19.44 8.51 -1.73
CA GLY A 272 18.53 8.46 -0.59
C GLY A 272 17.53 7.29 -0.62
N ALA A 273 17.85 6.20 -1.34
CA ALA A 273 17.06 4.97 -1.33
C ALA A 273 16.76 4.47 0.10
N ARG A 274 15.51 4.06 0.35
CA ARG A 274 15.13 3.41 1.60
C ARG A 274 15.65 1.98 1.62
N LEU A 275 16.61 1.71 2.49
CA LEU A 275 17.16 0.36 2.68
C LEU A 275 16.52 -0.39 3.85
N ASP A 276 15.89 0.34 4.78
CA ASP A 276 15.14 -0.22 5.90
C ASP A 276 13.75 0.42 5.93
N ARG A 277 12.70 -0.39 6.01
CA ARG A 277 11.30 0.07 6.02
C ARG A 277 11.01 1.10 7.13
N THR A 278 11.74 1.02 8.25
CA THR A 278 11.58 1.89 9.42
C THR A 278 12.39 3.18 9.32
N ALA A 279 13.25 3.32 8.31
CA ALA A 279 14.04 4.54 8.10
C ALA A 279 13.16 5.68 7.57
N THR A 280 13.27 6.86 8.18
CA THR A 280 12.63 8.08 7.69
C THR A 280 13.49 8.73 6.60
N VAL A 281 12.98 8.74 5.38
CA VAL A 281 13.64 9.29 4.18
C VAL A 281 12.99 10.60 3.75
N GLU A 282 11.68 10.75 3.89
CA GLU A 282 10.95 11.97 3.47
C GLU A 282 10.94 13.06 4.53
N GLY A 283 11.58 12.83 5.68
CA GLY A 283 11.60 13.76 6.79
C GLY A 283 10.28 13.87 7.54
N ARG A 284 9.28 13.01 7.26
CA ARG A 284 7.99 13.02 7.95
C ARG A 284 8.13 12.29 9.29
N ARG A 285 8.64 13.02 10.28
CA ARG A 285 8.86 12.50 11.64
C ARG A 285 7.56 12.53 12.44
N HIS A 286 7.41 11.55 13.34
CA HIS A 286 6.32 11.52 14.30
C HIS A 286 6.43 12.69 15.30
N PRO A 287 5.32 13.31 15.71
CA PRO A 287 5.34 14.39 16.67
C PRO A 287 5.75 13.91 18.07
N PRO A 288 6.31 14.80 18.91
CA PRO A 288 6.69 14.46 20.28
C PRO A 288 5.48 14.03 21.11
N ARG A 289 5.75 13.26 22.17
CA ARG A 289 4.70 12.79 23.09
C ARG A 289 4.13 13.97 23.88
N SER A 290 2.82 14.17 23.82
CA SER A 290 2.15 15.22 24.60
C SER A 290 2.09 14.87 26.09
N GLU A 291 2.08 15.87 26.98
CA GLU A 291 2.00 15.64 28.42
C GLU A 291 0.74 14.87 28.82
N GLY A 292 -0.41 15.24 28.24
CA GLY A 292 -1.68 14.55 28.45
C GLY A 292 -1.66 13.09 27.98
N TYR A 293 -0.91 12.77 26.93
CA TYR A 293 -0.68 11.39 26.49
C TYR A 293 0.16 10.61 27.50
N MET A 294 1.21 11.22 28.07
CA MET A 294 2.05 10.57 29.08
C MET A 294 1.25 10.19 30.32
N TYR A 295 0.37 11.08 30.80
CA TYR A 295 -0.52 10.80 31.93
C TYR A 295 -1.47 9.62 31.63
N LYS A 296 -2.15 9.64 30.46
CA LYS A 296 -3.04 8.55 30.03
C LYS A 296 -2.29 7.22 29.87
N SER A 297 -1.04 7.26 29.42
CA SER A 297 -0.19 6.08 29.29
C SER A 297 0.08 5.43 30.64
N VAL A 298 0.30 6.21 31.70
CA VAL A 298 0.47 5.70 33.07
C VAL A 298 -0.81 5.04 33.58
N LEU A 299 -1.97 5.68 33.37
CA LEU A 299 -3.27 5.16 33.78
C LEU A 299 -3.65 3.87 33.04
N LEU A 300 -3.25 3.73 31.77
CA LEU A 300 -3.55 2.57 30.94
C LEU A 300 -2.46 1.49 31.02
N GLY A 301 -1.68 1.46 32.11
CA GLY A 301 -0.69 0.41 32.36
C GLY A 301 0.51 0.41 31.41
N GLY A 302 0.75 1.48 30.66
CA GLY A 302 1.80 1.57 29.65
C GLY A 302 1.40 1.06 28.25
N GLY A 303 0.19 0.51 28.10
CA GLY A 303 -0.34 0.05 26.81
C GLY A 303 -0.21 1.07 25.67
N PRO A 304 -0.53 2.37 25.88
CA PRO A 304 -0.49 3.33 24.80
C PRO A 304 0.90 3.51 24.21
N VAL A 305 1.97 3.36 25.01
CA VAL A 305 3.35 3.46 24.51
C VAL A 305 3.68 2.28 23.61
N ILE A 306 3.26 1.07 24.00
CA ILE A 306 3.48 -0.16 23.23
C ILE A 306 2.74 -0.06 21.88
N HIS A 307 1.45 0.27 21.91
CA HIS A 307 0.67 0.39 20.68
C HIS A 307 1.15 1.55 19.80
N LEU A 308 1.57 2.68 20.39
CA LEU A 308 2.07 3.80 19.60
C LEU A 308 3.35 3.44 18.86
N ASN A 309 4.30 2.77 19.51
CA ASN A 309 5.52 2.30 18.85
C ASN A 309 5.20 1.32 17.70
N ARG A 310 4.23 0.41 17.88
CA ARG A 310 3.78 -0.51 16.81
C ARG A 310 3.15 0.24 15.63
N LEU A 311 2.28 1.22 15.92
CA LEU A 311 1.63 2.06 14.92
C LEU A 311 2.65 2.91 14.14
N GLU A 312 3.60 3.52 14.83
CA GLU A 312 4.61 4.39 14.24
C GLU A 312 5.64 3.64 13.40
N ASN A 313 6.02 2.44 13.82
CA ASN A 313 6.87 1.54 13.04
C ASN A 313 6.17 1.02 11.78
N LEU A 314 4.83 1.02 11.75
CA LEU A 314 4.04 0.66 10.58
C LEU A 314 3.82 1.86 9.64
N TRP A 315 3.77 3.09 10.18
CA TRP A 315 3.41 4.33 9.47
C TRP A 315 4.60 5.26 9.22
N VAL A 316 5.75 4.72 8.82
CA VAL A 316 6.95 5.53 8.55
C VAL A 316 6.83 6.21 7.20
N ASP A 317 7.00 7.54 7.17
CA ASP A 317 6.77 8.40 5.99
C ASP A 317 5.41 8.20 5.29
N ARG A 318 4.41 7.68 6.02
CA ARG A 318 3.07 7.35 5.49
C ARG A 318 3.06 6.20 4.49
N ILE A 319 4.04 5.31 4.58
CA ILE A 319 4.13 4.09 3.77
C ILE A 319 3.74 2.91 4.66
N ILE A 320 2.83 2.06 4.16
CA ILE A 320 2.42 0.81 4.82
C ILE A 320 2.68 -0.37 3.89
N TYR A 321 3.23 -1.43 4.47
CA TYR A 321 3.33 -2.73 3.82
C TYR A 321 2.14 -3.59 4.21
N THR A 322 1.47 -4.16 3.19
CA THR A 322 0.27 -5.00 3.36
C THR A 322 0.44 -6.11 4.39
N HIS A 323 1.59 -6.80 4.40
CA HIS A 323 1.82 -7.92 5.31
C HIS A 323 2.01 -7.48 6.77
N HIS A 324 2.68 -6.35 7.02
CA HIS A 324 2.81 -5.79 8.37
C HIS A 324 1.47 -5.26 8.90
N TRP A 325 0.63 -4.68 8.03
CA TRP A 325 -0.74 -4.30 8.39
C TRP A 325 -1.59 -5.50 8.80
N ARG A 326 -1.58 -6.57 7.99
CA ARG A 326 -2.28 -7.82 8.30
C ARG A 326 -1.79 -8.42 9.62
N GLY A 327 -0.48 -8.42 9.84
CA GLY A 327 0.14 -8.86 11.10
C GLY A 327 -0.40 -8.08 12.29
N LEU A 328 -0.38 -6.75 12.23
CA LEU A 328 -0.90 -5.90 13.30
C LEU A 328 -2.38 -6.18 13.61
N ILE A 329 -3.24 -6.27 12.58
CA ILE A 329 -4.68 -6.55 12.78
C ILE A 329 -4.90 -7.92 13.43
N ASN A 330 -4.13 -8.93 13.01
CA ASN A 330 -4.23 -10.27 13.60
C ASN A 330 -3.81 -10.26 15.07
N ASP A 331 -2.65 -9.68 15.38
CA ASP A 331 -2.14 -9.59 16.74
C ASP A 331 -3.11 -8.83 17.65
N LEU A 332 -3.62 -7.67 17.20
CA LEU A 332 -4.60 -6.88 17.96
C LEU A 332 -5.89 -7.66 18.20
N THR A 333 -6.37 -8.40 17.19
CA THR A 333 -7.57 -9.22 17.31
C THR A 333 -7.39 -10.34 18.33
N GLU A 334 -6.24 -11.00 18.36
CA GLU A 334 -5.91 -12.05 19.33
C GLU A 334 -5.76 -11.48 20.75
N GLU A 335 -5.01 -10.39 20.88
CA GLU A 335 -4.80 -9.66 22.12
C GLU A 335 -6.13 -9.21 22.74
N TRP A 336 -7.01 -8.60 21.93
CA TRP A 336 -8.34 -8.18 22.37
C TRP A 336 -9.28 -9.35 22.66
N SER A 337 -9.16 -10.47 21.94
CA SER A 337 -9.95 -11.68 22.25
C SER A 337 -9.61 -12.21 23.64
N THR A 338 -8.33 -12.16 24.02
CA THR A 338 -7.86 -12.51 25.36
C THR A 338 -8.39 -11.53 26.40
N ALA A 339 -8.38 -10.22 26.10
CA ALA A 339 -8.94 -9.20 26.98
C ALA A 339 -10.45 -9.38 27.20
N VAL A 340 -11.24 -9.71 26.17
CA VAL A 340 -12.67 -10.04 26.31
C VAL A 340 -12.88 -11.22 27.24
N ALA A 341 -12.08 -12.29 27.10
CA ALA A 341 -12.17 -13.44 27.99
C ALA A 341 -11.87 -13.05 29.45
N GLY A 342 -10.81 -12.27 29.69
CA GLY A 342 -10.48 -11.73 31.01
C GLY A 342 -11.60 -10.86 31.59
N ALA A 343 -12.18 -9.98 30.78
CA ALA A 343 -13.32 -9.15 31.16
C ALA A 343 -14.54 -10.00 31.54
N GLY A 344 -14.83 -11.07 30.80
CA GLY A 344 -15.92 -12.01 31.09
C GLY A 344 -15.73 -12.73 32.42
N VAL A 345 -14.51 -13.20 32.71
CA VAL A 345 -14.18 -13.81 34.01
C VAL A 345 -14.36 -12.81 35.14
N MET A 346 -13.85 -11.58 35.00
CA MET A 346 -14.01 -10.54 36.02
C MET A 346 -15.46 -10.14 36.23
N TRP A 347 -16.24 -10.02 35.16
CA TRP A 347 -17.68 -9.77 35.26
C TRP A 347 -18.38 -10.88 36.04
N ALA A 348 -18.16 -12.14 35.68
CA ALA A 348 -18.79 -13.29 36.34
C ALA A 348 -18.38 -13.41 37.82
N SER A 349 -17.09 -13.30 38.14
CA SER A 349 -16.59 -13.36 39.52
C SER A 349 -17.19 -12.26 40.39
N ASN A 350 -17.23 -11.02 39.89
CA ASN A 350 -17.79 -9.91 40.66
C ASN A 350 -19.30 -10.05 40.88
N VAL A 351 -20.06 -10.58 39.90
CA VAL A 351 -21.49 -10.86 40.05
C VAL A 351 -21.74 -11.89 41.17
N VAL A 352 -20.88 -12.92 41.31
CA VAL A 352 -20.96 -13.88 42.42
C VAL A 352 -20.80 -13.20 43.77
N PHE A 353 -19.81 -12.30 43.92
CA PHE A 353 -19.64 -11.54 45.17
C PHE A 353 -20.84 -10.62 45.46
N VAL A 354 -21.41 -9.98 44.44
CA VAL A 354 -22.60 -9.13 44.57
C VAL A 354 -23.82 -9.95 45.02
N ALA A 355 -24.01 -11.14 44.45
CA ALA A 355 -25.13 -12.03 44.76
C ALA A 355 -24.99 -12.74 46.12
N SER A 356 -23.77 -12.83 46.66
CA SER A 356 -23.53 -13.57 47.89
C SER A 356 -24.16 -12.89 49.11
N PRO A 357 -24.98 -13.59 49.91
CA PRO A 357 -25.62 -13.01 51.09
C PRO A 357 -24.62 -12.70 52.21
N SER A 358 -23.48 -13.38 52.27
CA SER A 358 -22.46 -13.23 53.32
C SER A 358 -21.53 -12.02 53.16
N VAL A 359 -21.61 -11.33 52.03
CA VAL A 359 -20.73 -10.19 51.70
C VAL A 359 -21.39 -8.88 52.12
N ASP A 360 -20.61 -7.99 52.74
CA ASP A 360 -21.04 -6.69 53.21
C ASP A 360 -21.37 -5.71 52.06
N ILE A 361 -22.08 -4.64 52.39
CA ILE A 361 -22.57 -3.68 51.40
C ILE A 361 -21.43 -2.93 50.67
N ILE A 362 -20.32 -2.65 51.35
CA ILE A 362 -19.20 -1.90 50.76
C ILE A 362 -18.53 -2.77 49.71
N THR A 363 -18.21 -4.02 50.06
CA THR A 363 -17.65 -5.01 49.12
C THR A 363 -18.60 -5.26 47.94
N LYS A 364 -19.92 -5.35 48.18
CA LYS A 364 -20.91 -5.47 47.10
C LYS A 364 -20.89 -4.28 46.14
N THR A 365 -20.84 -3.06 46.67
CA THR A 365 -20.80 -1.85 45.81
C THR A 365 -19.52 -1.80 44.97
N ALA A 366 -18.35 -2.09 45.55
CA ALA A 366 -17.08 -2.08 44.84
C ALA A 366 -17.01 -3.19 43.78
N CYS A 367 -17.44 -4.42 44.10
CA CYS A 367 -17.57 -5.50 43.13
C CYS A 367 -18.58 -5.16 42.04
N GLY A 368 -19.70 -4.48 42.36
CA GLY A 368 -20.67 -4.01 41.38
C GLY A 368 -20.09 -3.02 40.38
N ILE A 369 -19.32 -2.02 40.86
CA ILE A 369 -18.60 -1.07 39.99
C ILE A 369 -17.59 -1.82 39.11
N SER A 370 -16.83 -2.75 39.68
CA SER A 370 -15.87 -3.57 38.94
C SER A 370 -16.56 -4.43 37.86
N ALA A 371 -17.72 -5.02 38.17
CA ALA A 371 -18.51 -5.80 37.22
C ALA A 371 -18.99 -4.93 36.04
N ILE A 372 -19.52 -3.73 36.31
CA ILE A 372 -19.98 -2.80 35.27
C ILE A 372 -18.79 -2.39 34.39
N ALA A 373 -17.64 -2.06 34.99
CA ALA A 373 -16.43 -1.69 34.25
C ALA A 373 -15.93 -2.85 33.37
N ALA A 374 -15.90 -4.08 33.89
CA ALA A 374 -15.55 -5.28 33.12
C ALA A 374 -16.52 -5.53 31.97
N GLY A 375 -17.83 -5.45 32.22
CA GLY A 375 -18.86 -5.63 31.21
C GLY A 375 -18.78 -4.60 30.08
N ALA A 376 -18.64 -3.31 30.44
CA ALA A 376 -18.47 -2.23 29.47
C ALA A 376 -17.17 -2.40 28.65
N THR A 377 -16.07 -2.78 29.30
CA THR A 377 -14.79 -3.10 28.62
C THR A 377 -14.97 -4.26 27.65
N GLY A 378 -15.66 -5.33 28.04
CA GLY A 378 -15.95 -6.48 27.18
C GLY A 378 -16.75 -6.10 25.94
N ILE A 379 -17.83 -5.33 26.10
CA ILE A 379 -18.65 -4.84 24.98
C ILE A 379 -17.84 -3.93 24.05
N PHE A 380 -17.08 -2.98 24.61
CA PHE A 380 -16.22 -2.09 23.83
C PHE A 380 -15.17 -2.88 23.03
N THR A 381 -14.57 -3.90 23.65
CA THR A 381 -13.55 -4.74 23.01
C THR A 381 -14.16 -5.61 21.89
N LEU A 382 -15.35 -6.17 22.09
CA LEU A 382 -16.09 -6.88 21.04
C LEU A 382 -16.42 -5.97 19.86
N HIS A 383 -16.83 -4.72 20.14
CA HIS A 383 -17.05 -3.73 19.10
C HIS A 383 -15.76 -3.43 18.32
N MET A 384 -14.64 -3.24 19.01
CA MET A 384 -13.32 -3.04 18.38
C MET A 384 -12.90 -4.21 17.50
N ILE A 385 -13.07 -5.45 17.96
CA ILE A 385 -12.78 -6.65 17.15
C ILE A 385 -13.64 -6.66 15.88
N ARG A 386 -14.94 -6.36 16.00
CA ARG A 386 -15.84 -6.31 14.84
C ARG A 386 -15.43 -5.21 13.85
N GLU A 387 -15.12 -4.01 14.34
CA GLU A 387 -14.65 -2.88 13.54
C GLU A 387 -13.37 -3.27 12.77
N HIS A 388 -12.37 -3.81 13.46
CA HIS A 388 -11.07 -4.10 12.84
C HIS A 388 -11.09 -5.30 11.90
N ARG A 389 -11.93 -6.31 12.17
CA ARG A 389 -12.15 -7.41 11.21
C ARG A 389 -12.82 -6.96 9.92
N SER A 390 -13.55 -5.85 9.95
CA SER A 390 -14.19 -5.27 8.76
C SER A 390 -13.26 -4.39 7.93
N LEU A 391 -12.07 -4.05 8.44
CA LEU A 391 -11.10 -3.25 7.70
C LEU A 391 -10.53 -4.03 6.52
N GLY A 392 -10.27 -3.31 5.42
CA GLY A 392 -9.62 -3.89 4.26
C GLY A 392 -8.19 -4.37 4.58
N LYS A 393 -7.78 -5.44 3.89
CA LYS A 393 -6.52 -6.15 4.16
C LYS A 393 -5.31 -5.64 3.39
N TYR A 394 -5.45 -4.58 2.59
CA TYR A 394 -4.40 -4.07 1.71
C TYR A 394 -3.83 -2.74 2.23
N ALA A 395 -2.58 -2.44 1.88
CA ALA A 395 -1.87 -1.22 2.28
C ALA A 395 -2.70 0.06 2.04
N ALA A 396 -3.41 0.18 0.92
CA ALA A 396 -4.26 1.35 0.63
C ALA A 396 -5.36 1.58 1.68
N HIS A 397 -6.00 0.51 2.16
CA HIS A 397 -7.04 0.60 3.19
C HIS A 397 -6.44 1.01 4.53
N ALA A 398 -5.27 0.47 4.86
CA ALA A 398 -4.52 0.85 6.04
C ALA A 398 -4.09 2.31 5.97
N ALA A 399 -3.57 2.77 4.83
CA ALA A 399 -3.14 4.14 4.64
C ALA A 399 -4.30 5.12 4.83
N ASN A 400 -5.45 4.84 4.22
CA ASN A 400 -6.67 5.64 4.41
C ASN A 400 -7.12 5.65 5.88
N TYR A 401 -7.06 4.51 6.56
CA TYR A 401 -7.39 4.41 7.97
C TYR A 401 -6.43 5.26 8.83
N PHE A 402 -5.12 5.16 8.62
CA PHE A 402 -4.14 5.91 9.39
C PHE A 402 -4.26 7.40 9.13
N GLN A 403 -4.44 7.81 7.87
CA GLN A 403 -4.66 9.22 7.51
C GLN A 403 -5.92 9.80 8.18
N LEU A 404 -7.00 9.01 8.31
CA LEU A 404 -8.23 9.45 8.98
C LEU A 404 -8.02 9.70 10.49
N TYR A 405 -7.14 8.94 11.14
CA TYR A 405 -6.89 9.01 12.58
C TYR A 405 -5.62 9.79 12.95
N GLU A 406 -4.78 10.16 11.99
CA GLU A 406 -3.57 10.95 12.17
C GLU A 406 -3.94 12.41 12.44
N ASN A 407 -3.52 12.94 13.60
CA ASN A 407 -3.63 14.36 13.89
C ASN A 407 -2.28 15.05 13.62
N HIS A 408 -2.29 16.23 13.01
CA HIS A 408 -1.07 17.02 12.76
C HIS A 408 -0.22 17.29 14.01
N ALA A 409 -0.84 17.52 15.18
CA ALA A 409 -0.12 17.87 16.41
C ALA A 409 0.29 16.65 17.25
N THR A 410 -0.53 15.59 17.26
CA THR A 410 -0.36 14.44 18.16
C THR A 410 -0.10 13.12 17.44
N GLY A 411 -0.12 13.09 16.11
CA GLY A 411 0.05 11.90 15.31
C GLY A 411 -0.99 10.84 15.67
N LEU A 412 -0.53 9.61 15.91
CA LEU A 412 -1.37 8.45 16.22
C LEU A 412 -1.56 8.20 17.73
N GLN A 413 -1.18 9.17 18.59
CA GLN A 413 -1.32 9.06 20.04
C GLN A 413 -2.76 8.70 20.47
N GLY A 414 -3.77 9.33 19.87
CA GLY A 414 -5.17 9.03 20.18
C GLY A 414 -5.58 7.59 19.84
N LEU A 415 -5.12 7.09 18.69
CA LEU A 415 -5.39 5.72 18.26
C LEU A 415 -4.74 4.69 19.20
N SER A 416 -3.49 4.95 19.62
CA SER A 416 -2.79 4.08 20.56
C SER A 416 -3.49 4.00 21.93
N ILE A 417 -4.08 5.10 22.39
CA ILE A 417 -4.90 5.13 23.61
C ILE A 417 -6.14 4.23 23.41
N LYS A 418 -6.86 4.38 22.29
CA LYS A 418 -8.03 3.55 21.95
C LYS A 418 -7.68 2.06 22.00
N TYR A 419 -6.53 1.68 21.42
CA TYR A 419 -6.09 0.27 21.34
C TYR A 419 -5.72 -0.34 22.69
N SER A 420 -5.41 0.50 23.70
CA SER A 420 -5.00 0.06 25.05
C SER A 420 -6.17 -0.18 26.00
N ILE A 421 -7.36 0.35 25.68
CA ILE A 421 -8.53 0.31 26.58
C ILE A 421 -8.93 -1.13 26.95
N PRO A 422 -8.95 -2.12 26.03
CA PRO A 422 -9.34 -3.49 26.36
C PRO A 422 -8.56 -4.08 27.55
N TRP A 423 -7.23 -4.07 27.49
CA TRP A 423 -6.38 -4.61 28.56
C TRP A 423 -6.39 -3.75 29.81
N ALA A 424 -6.37 -2.43 29.66
CA ALA A 424 -6.40 -1.53 30.80
C ALA A 424 -7.71 -1.70 31.62
N GLY A 425 -8.86 -1.86 30.95
CA GLY A 425 -10.14 -2.08 31.63
C GLY A 425 -10.17 -3.38 32.42
N VAL A 426 -9.62 -4.47 31.86
CA VAL A 426 -9.47 -5.76 32.57
C VAL A 426 -8.55 -5.61 33.78
N MET A 427 -7.40 -4.95 33.62
CA MET A 427 -6.44 -4.70 34.70
C MET A 427 -7.06 -3.89 35.84
N TRP A 428 -7.80 -2.82 35.54
CA TRP A 428 -8.46 -2.01 36.56
C TRP A 428 -9.58 -2.76 37.27
N SER A 429 -10.40 -3.53 36.54
CA SER A 429 -11.43 -4.38 37.16
C SER A 429 -10.80 -5.40 38.10
N PHE A 430 -9.76 -6.10 37.65
CA PHE A 430 -9.01 -7.03 38.49
C PHE A 430 -8.42 -6.35 39.73
N GLY A 431 -7.77 -5.19 39.55
CA GLY A 431 -7.20 -4.41 40.65
C GLY A 431 -8.23 -4.00 41.70
N ILE A 432 -9.39 -3.48 41.27
CA ILE A 432 -10.50 -3.12 42.18
C ILE A 432 -10.98 -4.36 42.93
N THR A 433 -11.20 -5.48 42.24
CA THR A 433 -11.66 -6.73 42.86
C THR A 433 -10.64 -7.28 43.85
N CYS A 434 -9.34 -7.25 43.54
CA CYS A 434 -8.28 -7.68 44.45
C CYS A 434 -8.22 -6.81 45.69
N VAL A 435 -8.22 -5.48 45.53
CA VAL A 435 -8.23 -4.54 46.66
C VAL A 435 -9.45 -4.79 47.55
N THR A 436 -10.61 -4.95 46.93
CA THR A 436 -11.88 -5.22 47.62
C THR A 436 -11.84 -6.55 48.37
N LEU A 437 -11.34 -7.61 47.75
CA LEU A 437 -11.17 -8.93 48.38
C LEU A 437 -10.22 -8.86 49.58
N VAL A 438 -9.09 -8.17 49.42
CA VAL A 438 -8.11 -7.97 50.48
C VAL A 438 -8.75 -7.21 51.64
N PHE A 439 -9.47 -6.12 51.37
CA PHE A 439 -10.21 -5.39 52.41
C PHE A 439 -11.27 -6.26 53.08
N TYR A 440 -12.03 -7.05 52.34
CA TYR A 440 -13.03 -7.96 52.89
C TYR A 440 -12.39 -9.01 53.81
N LEU A 441 -11.34 -9.69 53.34
CA LEU A 441 -10.60 -10.66 54.14
C LEU A 441 -9.97 -10.01 55.38
N LEU A 442 -9.26 -8.89 55.22
CA LEU A 442 -8.64 -8.19 56.33
C LEU A 442 -9.68 -7.62 57.30
N SER A 443 -10.86 -7.18 56.84
CA SER A 443 -11.96 -6.74 57.73
C SER A 443 -12.54 -7.91 58.53
N SER A 444 -12.59 -9.10 57.93
CA SER A 444 -12.97 -10.35 58.61
C SER A 444 -11.90 -10.80 59.61
N PHE A 445 -10.60 -10.55 59.34
CA PHE A 445 -9.47 -10.80 60.25
C PHE A 445 -9.26 -9.67 61.30
N LEU A 446 -9.76 -8.45 61.05
CA LEU A 446 -9.61 -7.23 61.87
C LEU A 446 -10.42 -7.21 63.17
N VAL A 447 -11.15 -8.28 63.44
CA VAL A 447 -11.53 -8.58 64.83
C VAL A 447 -10.27 -8.82 65.70
N LEU A 448 -9.06 -8.94 65.12
CA LEU A 448 -7.83 -9.31 65.86
C LEU A 448 -6.56 -8.41 65.75
N ALA A 449 -6.35 -7.53 64.76
CA ALA A 449 -5.10 -6.73 64.69
C ALA A 449 -5.20 -5.39 63.89
N GLY A 450 -4.74 -4.27 64.48
CA GLY A 450 -5.03 -2.86 64.14
C GLY A 450 -4.69 -2.25 62.75
N ALA A 451 -5.26 -1.04 62.53
CA ALA A 451 -5.42 -0.28 61.28
C ALA A 451 -4.16 0.06 60.43
N HIS A 452 -2.94 0.05 60.99
CA HIS A 452 -1.74 0.50 60.27
C HIS A 452 -1.16 -0.54 59.30
N LEU A 453 -1.41 -1.83 59.56
CA LEU A 453 -1.00 -2.92 58.65
C LEU A 453 -1.81 -2.90 57.34
N HIS A 454 -3.03 -2.35 57.38
CA HIS A 454 -3.97 -2.29 56.25
C HIS A 454 -3.46 -1.44 55.11
N VAL A 455 -2.98 -0.23 55.42
CA VAL A 455 -2.52 0.74 54.41
C VAL A 455 -1.26 0.20 53.72
N LEU A 456 -0.38 -0.46 54.46
CA LEU A 456 0.87 -1.00 53.92
C LEU A 456 0.65 -2.22 53.01
N VAL A 457 -0.20 -3.17 53.42
CA VAL A 457 -0.46 -4.39 52.62
C VAL A 457 -1.27 -4.07 51.36
N THR A 458 -2.26 -3.19 51.45
CA THR A 458 -3.05 -2.78 50.28
C THR A 458 -2.23 -1.95 49.30
N ALA A 459 -1.42 -1.00 49.79
CA ALA A 459 -0.47 -0.29 48.93
C ALA A 459 0.52 -1.27 48.27
N PHE A 460 1.04 -2.24 49.02
CA PHE A 460 1.97 -3.23 48.47
C PHE A 460 1.33 -4.11 47.38
N LEU A 461 0.09 -4.57 47.55
CA LEU A 461 -0.59 -5.41 46.57
C LEU A 461 -0.99 -4.64 45.32
N VAL A 462 -1.47 -3.40 45.45
CA VAL A 462 -1.78 -2.51 44.32
C VAL A 462 -0.51 -2.18 43.54
N VAL A 463 0.58 -1.84 44.25
CA VAL A 463 1.87 -1.58 43.62
C VAL A 463 2.43 -2.85 42.96
N SER A 464 2.30 -4.02 43.59
CA SER A 464 2.80 -5.28 43.02
C SER A 464 2.02 -5.70 41.76
N ALA A 465 0.69 -5.57 41.77
CA ALA A 465 -0.14 -5.81 40.59
C ALA A 465 0.16 -4.81 39.47
N TYR A 466 0.37 -3.53 39.81
CA TYR A 466 0.76 -2.49 38.85
C TYR A 466 2.16 -2.73 38.26
N VAL A 467 3.14 -3.12 39.08
CA VAL A 467 4.52 -3.46 38.66
C VAL A 467 4.52 -4.69 37.75
N TYR A 468 3.75 -5.72 38.10
CA TYR A 468 3.58 -6.91 37.28
C TYR A 468 2.93 -6.58 35.93
N ALA A 469 1.85 -5.79 35.93
CA ALA A 469 1.17 -5.36 34.71
C ALA A 469 2.05 -4.49 33.80
N ARG A 470 3.01 -3.74 34.37
CA ARG A 470 4.02 -2.99 33.61
C ARG A 470 5.12 -3.85 32.99
N GLY A 471 5.19 -5.15 33.29
CA GLY A 471 6.26 -6.04 32.83
C GLY A 471 7.64 -5.69 33.39
N VAL A 472 7.71 -4.96 34.52
CA VAL A 472 8.98 -4.69 35.20
C VAL A 472 9.35 -5.96 35.94
N ASN A 473 10.43 -6.61 35.50
CA ASN A 473 11.00 -7.77 36.17
C ASN A 473 11.23 -7.44 37.66
N PRO A 474 10.55 -8.11 38.61
CA PRO A 474 10.59 -7.73 40.03
C PRO A 474 11.95 -7.98 40.69
N PHE A 475 12.90 -8.61 39.98
CA PHE A 475 14.27 -8.83 40.44
C PHE A 475 15.23 -7.75 39.90
N LEU A 476 15.52 -6.76 40.75
CA LEU A 476 16.77 -6.00 40.92
C LEU A 476 17.56 -5.44 39.71
N HIS A 477 17.07 -5.51 38.48
CA HIS A 477 17.82 -5.01 37.32
C HIS A 477 17.64 -3.49 37.11
N ASP A 478 16.56 -2.90 37.62
CA ASP A 478 16.22 -1.48 37.44
C ASP A 478 16.90 -0.54 38.46
N ILE A 479 17.47 -1.05 39.56
CA ILE A 479 18.25 -0.20 40.49
C ILE A 479 19.51 0.35 39.81
N ARG A 480 20.13 -0.39 38.88
CA ARG A 480 21.23 0.13 38.05
C ARG A 480 20.79 1.29 37.15
N LYS A 481 19.56 1.29 36.63
CA LYS A 481 19.05 2.39 35.79
C LYS A 481 18.71 3.63 36.61
N VAL A 482 18.24 3.45 37.85
CA VAL A 482 18.02 4.55 38.79
C VAL A 482 19.36 5.15 39.24
N ALA A 483 20.38 4.33 39.51
CA ALA A 483 21.74 4.80 39.76
C ALA A 483 22.37 5.53 38.56
N HIS A 484 22.05 5.12 37.33
CA HIS A 484 22.43 5.83 36.10
C HIS A 484 21.76 7.20 35.93
N ARG A 485 20.47 7.33 36.30
CA ARG A 485 19.75 8.61 36.25
C ARG A 485 20.21 9.60 37.33
N ILE A 486 20.82 9.11 38.41
CA ILE A 486 21.32 9.92 39.53
C ILE A 486 22.83 10.20 39.39
N GLY A 487 23.48 9.75 38.30
CA GLY A 487 24.84 10.15 37.94
C GLY A 487 25.96 9.57 38.80
N LEU A 488 25.74 8.42 39.48
CA LEU A 488 26.74 7.85 40.40
C LEU A 488 27.78 6.93 39.73
N ILE A 489 27.55 6.46 38.49
CA ILE A 489 28.51 5.62 37.75
C ILE A 489 28.43 5.93 36.25
N ASN A 490 29.57 6.27 35.64
CA ASN A 490 29.71 6.38 34.18
C ASN A 490 29.78 4.99 33.55
N ALA A 491 28.94 4.72 32.54
CA ALA A 491 29.01 3.48 31.75
C ALA A 491 29.09 3.81 30.24
N PRO A 492 29.68 2.91 29.43
CA PRO A 492 30.12 3.17 28.06
C PRO A 492 28.92 3.26 27.08
N PRO A 493 29.12 3.86 25.89
CA PRO A 493 28.06 4.06 24.91
C PRO A 493 27.44 2.72 24.41
N PRO A 494 26.18 2.75 23.95
CA PRO A 494 25.44 1.57 23.51
C PRO A 494 26.12 0.91 22.30
N PRO A 495 25.92 -0.42 22.10
CA PRO A 495 26.49 -1.13 20.96
C PRO A 495 25.94 -0.54 19.67
N THR A 496 26.85 0.02 18.87
CA THR A 496 26.60 0.32 17.46
C THR A 496 26.24 -0.97 16.74
N THR A 497 25.22 -0.90 15.87
CA THR A 497 24.96 -1.89 14.81
C THR A 497 26.28 -2.31 14.14
N PRO A 498 26.41 -3.56 13.65
CA PRO A 498 27.66 -4.04 13.09
C PRO A 498 28.09 -3.11 11.95
N VAL A 499 29.18 -2.39 12.24
CA VAL A 499 29.79 -1.38 11.39
C VAL A 499 30.24 -2.05 10.10
N ALA A 500 29.70 -1.59 8.96
CA ALA A 500 30.43 -1.63 7.71
C ALA A 500 31.76 -0.92 7.95
N ARG A 501 32.88 -1.64 7.82
CA ARG A 501 34.25 -1.19 8.13
C ARG A 501 34.45 0.27 7.74
N SER A 502 34.56 1.16 8.73
CA SER A 502 35.01 2.53 8.52
C SER A 502 36.51 2.60 8.84
N PHE A 503 37.27 3.14 7.89
CA PHE A 503 38.64 3.61 8.13
C PHE A 503 38.60 4.89 8.99
N PRO A 504 39.64 5.19 9.79
CA PRO A 504 39.61 6.28 10.75
C PRO A 504 39.60 7.66 10.05
N ALA A 505 38.68 8.52 10.48
CA ALA A 505 38.61 9.92 10.09
C ALA A 505 39.58 10.77 10.94
N ASN A 506 40.41 11.58 10.28
CA ASN A 506 41.19 12.63 10.92
C ASN A 506 40.30 13.86 11.21
N SER A 507 40.64 14.54 12.30
CA SER A 507 39.96 15.67 12.92
C SER A 507 39.78 16.89 12.01
N ALA A 508 38.63 17.55 12.18
CA ALA A 508 38.27 18.80 11.52
C ALA A 508 39.14 19.98 11.98
N GLU A 509 39.60 20.77 11.01
CA GLU A 509 39.96 22.17 11.24
C GLU A 509 39.42 23.02 10.08
N ASN A 510 38.87 24.18 10.45
CA ASN A 510 38.17 25.14 9.60
C ASN A 510 38.94 25.52 8.32
N ARG A 511 38.25 25.50 7.17
CA ARG A 511 38.40 26.49 6.09
C ARG A 511 37.17 26.45 5.17
N LEU A 512 36.44 27.55 5.15
CA LEU A 512 35.60 27.94 4.03
C LEU A 512 36.52 28.32 2.86
N ASP A 513 36.22 27.84 1.65
CA ASP A 513 36.51 28.50 0.37
C ASP A 513 35.78 27.79 -0.80
N PRO A 514 35.60 28.45 -1.96
CA PRO A 514 34.32 28.48 -2.68
C PRO A 514 34.20 27.51 -3.87
N VAL A 515 32.99 27.50 -4.43
CA VAL A 515 32.53 26.94 -5.72
C VAL A 515 33.59 27.00 -6.82
N ASP A 516 33.99 25.85 -7.38
CA ASP A 516 33.98 25.55 -8.83
C ASP A 516 34.52 24.15 -9.17
N GLU A 517 34.11 23.68 -10.36
CA GLU A 517 34.57 22.54 -11.17
C GLU A 517 34.03 21.11 -10.90
N ILE A 518 33.01 20.81 -11.71
CA ILE A 518 32.54 19.49 -12.12
C ILE A 518 33.67 18.73 -12.82
N VAL A 519 34.06 17.57 -12.28
CA VAL A 519 34.81 16.54 -13.02
C VAL A 519 33.98 15.25 -13.03
N LEU A 520 33.41 14.94 -14.20
CA LEU A 520 32.74 13.67 -14.47
C LEU A 520 33.79 12.53 -14.54
N PRO A 521 33.51 11.34 -13.99
CA PRO A 521 34.35 10.17 -14.25
C PRO A 521 34.19 9.69 -15.70
N PRO A 522 35.24 9.13 -16.33
CA PRO A 522 35.19 8.70 -17.72
C PRO A 522 34.28 7.48 -17.91
N PRO A 523 33.69 7.29 -19.11
CA PRO A 523 32.82 6.17 -19.40
C PRO A 523 33.62 4.87 -19.50
N ALA A 524 33.27 3.86 -18.70
CA ALA A 524 33.76 2.50 -18.87
C ALA A 524 32.83 1.74 -19.81
N TYR A 525 33.13 1.80 -21.10
CA TYR A 525 32.83 0.74 -22.05
C TYR A 525 34.05 0.58 -22.94
N ASP A 526 34.70 -0.57 -22.87
CA ASP A 526 35.30 -1.14 -24.06
C ASP A 526 35.27 -2.67 -24.03
N ALA A 527 34.97 -3.20 -25.20
CA ALA A 527 34.77 -4.59 -25.50
C ALA A 527 36.07 -5.27 -25.93
N GLY A 528 36.23 -6.54 -25.58
CA GLY A 528 36.98 -7.55 -26.34
C GLY A 528 36.16 -8.85 -26.25
N ARG A 529 35.73 -9.54 -27.30
CA ARG A 529 36.46 -10.07 -28.47
C ARG A 529 37.81 -10.64 -28.05
N ASP A 530 37.78 -11.88 -27.58
CA ASP A 530 38.20 -13.03 -28.40
C ASP A 530 37.10 -14.10 -28.38
#